data_AF-A0A4Y8W8X2-F1
#
_entry.id   AF-A0A4Y8W8X2-F1
#
_cell.length_a   1.000
_cell.length_b   1.000
_cell.length_c   1.000
_cell.angle_alpha   90.00
_cell.angle_beta   90.00
_cell.angle_gamma   90.00
#
_symmetry.space_group_name_H-M   'P 1'
#
loop_
_entity.id
_entity.type
_entity.pdbx_description
1 polymer ?
#
loop_
_entity_poly.entity_id
_entity_poly.type
_entity_poly.pdbx_seq_one_letter_code
_entity_poly.pdbx_strand_id
1 'polypeptide(L)'
;MYIYKYQSVSPLSLMMLKRGEVYFASARELNDRHECRARYLFNAPKEVWTRFVDYVLCKVCSKYPLYQSPQDAYKLIELAEPIFEAGYNQIKKRNLTVYDTVNLFNYGFEAVLGEKFSPEEKKKISQYTESYLLGLSESELVENKHICSFSKNAINPTMWGHYGAAETGFVVIYESSDGFVDVESTLPNLSGYREKEEGWHEIGRYNNESLMLKDVIYSRQPCKVNAFERLIHKFRFSEREAHYDVPESFLGMIDQMEVNKVGLVKFTDWKYEQEVRLLFPTYEELPSEHRCLKINSRHIKGVIFGPKTSDSSKERVLMACAHLLALAKDKPSLAVFQALDSHDSYSCQVAPVGIVAKFFSSKYLPLTEYERLNPDQKEYLGKLGKSIVEQS
;
A
#
# COMPACT_ATOMS: atom_id res chain seq x y z
N MET A 1 16.62 -7.02 12.71
CA MET A 1 16.63 -5.84 11.84
C MET A 1 15.89 -4.71 12.54
N TYR A 2 16.44 -3.50 12.51
CA TYR A 2 15.76 -2.30 12.99
C TYR A 2 15.07 -1.57 11.83
N ILE A 3 13.92 -0.97 12.11
CA ILE A 3 13.22 -0.13 11.14
C ILE A 3 12.73 1.13 11.84
N TYR A 4 12.66 2.22 11.09
CA TYR A 4 12.53 3.56 11.64
C TYR A 4 11.32 4.26 11.05
N LYS A 5 10.52 4.88 11.91
CA LYS A 5 9.40 5.73 11.48
C LYS A 5 9.62 7.16 11.92
N TYR A 6 9.94 8.02 10.96
CA TYR A 6 10.08 9.46 11.15
C TYR A 6 8.72 10.11 11.38
N GLN A 7 8.67 11.04 12.32
CA GLN A 7 7.44 11.71 12.75
C GLN A 7 7.70 13.18 13.11
N SER A 8 6.77 14.05 12.75
CA SER A 8 6.67 15.37 13.35
C SER A 8 6.10 15.26 14.78
N VAL A 9 6.33 16.26 15.63
CA VAL A 9 5.69 16.31 16.96
C VAL A 9 4.31 16.96 16.84
N SER A 10 3.29 16.13 16.59
CA SER A 10 1.90 16.56 16.38
C SER A 10 0.96 15.83 17.35
N PRO A 11 -0.27 16.33 17.59
CA PRO A 11 -1.25 15.59 18.39
C PRO A 11 -1.51 14.17 17.89
N LEU A 12 -1.53 13.97 16.56
CA LEU A 12 -1.76 12.67 15.95
C LEU A 12 -0.58 11.71 16.20
N SER A 13 0.65 12.10 15.87
CA SER A 13 1.83 11.24 16.05
C SER A 13 2.09 10.91 17.52
N LEU A 14 1.80 11.83 18.44
CA LEU A 14 1.87 11.58 19.88
C LEU A 14 0.78 10.60 20.34
N MET A 15 -0.43 10.67 19.80
CA MET A 15 -1.49 9.71 20.11
C MET A 15 -1.15 8.31 19.60
N MET A 16 -0.63 8.23 18.37
CA MET A 16 -0.16 6.98 17.78
C MET A 16 0.96 6.35 18.62
N LEU A 17 1.99 7.12 19.01
CA LEU A 17 3.05 6.64 19.89
C LEU A 17 2.51 6.18 21.26
N LYS A 18 1.61 6.97 21.87
CA LYS A 18 0.98 6.64 23.15
C LYS A 18 0.25 5.29 23.12
N ARG A 19 -0.37 4.95 21.98
CA ARG A 19 -1.14 3.71 21.81
C ARG A 19 -0.32 2.58 21.19
N GLY A 20 0.88 2.88 20.68
CA GLY A 20 1.69 1.95 19.91
C GLY A 20 1.08 1.64 18.55
N GLU A 21 0.38 2.60 17.94
CA GLU A 21 -0.34 2.44 16.68
C GLU A 21 0.47 2.93 15.47
N VAL A 22 0.24 2.28 14.32
CA VAL A 22 0.69 2.75 13.02
C VAL A 22 -0.48 2.84 12.05
N TYR A 23 -0.40 3.82 11.16
CA TYR A 23 -1.40 4.07 10.13
C TYR A 23 -0.93 3.48 8.80
N PHE A 24 -1.88 2.88 8.07
CA PHE A 24 -1.67 2.35 6.73
C PHE A 24 -2.34 3.28 5.71
N ALA A 25 -1.53 4.08 5.01
CA ALA A 25 -1.99 5.03 4.00
C ALA A 25 -2.47 4.32 2.73
N SER A 26 -3.58 4.80 2.16
CA SER A 26 -4.06 4.39 0.83
C SER A 26 -3.12 4.92 -0.25
N ALA A 27 -3.20 4.36 -1.46
CA ALA A 27 -2.42 4.82 -2.60
C ALA A 27 -2.54 6.35 -2.86
N ARG A 28 -3.68 6.95 -2.56
CA ARG A 28 -3.94 8.40 -2.77
C ARG A 28 -3.33 9.30 -1.69
N GLU A 29 -2.94 8.74 -0.55
CA GLU A 29 -2.37 9.46 0.59
C GLU A 29 -0.84 9.39 0.62
N LEU A 30 -0.22 8.66 -0.32
CA LEU A 30 1.23 8.53 -0.42
C LEU A 30 1.84 9.78 -1.07
N ASN A 31 3.06 10.12 -0.65
CA ASN A 31 3.74 11.33 -1.11
C ASN A 31 4.20 11.27 -2.58
N ASP A 32 4.46 10.07 -3.11
CA ASP A 32 4.84 9.89 -4.50
C ASP A 32 3.59 9.66 -5.37
N ARG A 33 3.27 10.62 -6.23
CA ARG A 33 2.14 10.56 -7.17
C ARG A 33 2.20 9.40 -8.17
N HIS A 34 3.36 8.78 -8.35
CA HIS A 34 3.57 7.64 -9.24
C HIS A 34 3.50 6.30 -8.51
N GLU A 35 3.40 6.34 -7.18
CA GLU A 35 3.32 5.17 -6.34
C GLU A 35 2.00 4.42 -6.48
N CYS A 36 2.04 3.10 -6.30
CA CYS A 36 0.89 2.20 -6.49
C CYS A 36 0.24 2.30 -7.89
N ARG A 37 0.86 2.98 -8.86
CA ARG A 37 0.39 3.00 -10.25
C ARG A 37 1.00 1.84 -11.01
N ALA A 38 0.16 0.96 -11.54
CA ALA A 38 0.59 -0.06 -12.48
C ALA A 38 0.49 0.43 -13.93
N ARG A 39 1.35 -0.12 -14.78
CA ARG A 39 1.14 -0.10 -16.23
C ARG A 39 0.24 -1.29 -16.58
N TYR A 40 -1.02 -0.99 -16.84
CA TYR A 40 -1.99 -2.00 -17.25
C TYR A 40 -1.78 -2.45 -18.70
N LEU A 41 -1.72 -3.76 -18.87
CA LEU A 41 -1.65 -4.44 -20.15
C LEU A 41 -2.82 -5.44 -20.26
N PHE A 42 -3.31 -5.68 -21.45
CA PHE A 42 -4.39 -6.62 -21.71
C PHE A 42 -3.83 -7.79 -22.52
N ASN A 43 -3.94 -8.99 -21.94
CA ASN A 43 -3.53 -10.24 -22.58
C ASN A 43 -4.29 -11.40 -21.91
N ALA A 44 -5.12 -12.10 -22.68
CA ALA A 44 -5.90 -13.22 -22.19
C ALA A 44 -6.34 -14.11 -23.37
N PRO A 45 -6.86 -15.32 -23.10
CA PRO A 45 -7.51 -16.14 -24.11
C PRO A 45 -8.71 -15.42 -24.75
N LYS A 46 -9.10 -15.89 -25.95
CA LYS A 46 -10.24 -15.34 -26.72
C LYS A 46 -11.49 -15.14 -25.86
N GLU A 47 -11.87 -16.12 -25.06
CA GLU A 47 -13.12 -16.06 -24.29
C GLU A 47 -13.14 -14.90 -23.28
N VAL A 48 -12.02 -14.63 -22.61
CA VAL A 48 -11.89 -13.50 -21.68
C VAL A 48 -12.03 -12.17 -22.43
N TRP A 49 -11.44 -12.07 -23.63
CA TRP A 49 -11.57 -10.90 -24.47
C TRP A 49 -13.00 -10.68 -24.96
N THR A 50 -13.68 -11.72 -25.43
CA THR A 50 -15.08 -11.62 -25.86
C THR A 50 -15.96 -11.10 -24.72
N ARG A 51 -15.78 -11.61 -23.50
CA ARG A 51 -16.50 -11.12 -22.31
C ARG A 51 -16.13 -9.70 -21.92
N PHE A 52 -14.88 -9.30 -22.12
CA PHE A 52 -14.47 -7.91 -21.91
C PHE A 52 -15.10 -6.96 -22.92
N VAL A 53 -15.16 -7.33 -24.21
CA VAL A 53 -15.85 -6.53 -25.22
C VAL A 53 -17.33 -6.40 -24.86
N ASP A 54 -17.98 -7.50 -24.53
CA ASP A 54 -19.35 -7.53 -24.02
C ASP A 54 -19.56 -6.57 -22.83
N TYR A 55 -18.70 -6.68 -21.82
CA TYR A 55 -18.71 -5.84 -20.62
C TYR A 55 -18.59 -4.35 -20.96
N VAL A 56 -17.62 -3.98 -21.80
CA VAL A 56 -17.41 -2.60 -22.24
C VAL A 56 -18.64 -2.06 -22.97
N LEU A 57 -19.22 -2.83 -23.89
CA LEU A 57 -20.42 -2.43 -24.62
C LEU A 57 -21.61 -2.25 -23.68
N CYS A 58 -21.82 -3.14 -22.71
CA CYS A 58 -22.83 -2.96 -21.67
C CYS A 58 -22.62 -1.67 -20.88
N LYS A 59 -21.37 -1.37 -20.49
CA LYS A 59 -21.04 -0.13 -19.76
C LYS A 59 -21.30 1.11 -20.59
N VAL A 60 -20.90 1.11 -21.86
CA VAL A 60 -21.14 2.20 -22.81
C VAL A 60 -22.64 2.44 -23.00
N CYS A 61 -23.43 1.38 -23.25
CA CYS A 61 -24.89 1.47 -23.39
C CYS A 61 -25.60 1.96 -22.12
N SER A 62 -25.09 1.60 -20.93
CA SER A 62 -25.70 1.99 -19.64
C SER A 62 -25.34 3.41 -19.19
N LYS A 63 -24.10 3.86 -19.47
CA LYS A 63 -23.56 5.12 -18.96
C LYS A 63 -23.89 6.31 -19.87
N TYR A 64 -24.06 6.06 -21.17
CA TYR A 64 -24.31 7.10 -22.15
C TYR A 64 -25.68 6.90 -22.79
N PRO A 65 -26.44 7.98 -23.05
CA PRO A 65 -27.76 7.92 -23.67
C PRO A 65 -27.64 7.66 -25.19
N LEU A 66 -27.09 6.50 -25.55
CA LEU A 66 -26.95 6.03 -26.94
C LEU A 66 -28.30 5.59 -27.51
N TYR A 67 -29.11 4.91 -26.69
CA TYR A 67 -30.34 4.26 -27.11
C TYR A 67 -31.51 4.69 -26.23
N GLN A 68 -32.67 4.88 -26.85
CA GLN A 68 -33.91 5.17 -26.14
C GLN A 68 -34.63 3.90 -25.67
N SER A 69 -34.26 2.74 -26.22
CA SER A 69 -34.88 1.45 -25.96
C SER A 69 -33.83 0.39 -25.61
N PRO A 70 -34.07 -0.46 -24.58
CA PRO A 70 -33.17 -1.57 -24.24
C PRO A 70 -32.89 -2.52 -25.41
N GLN A 71 -33.89 -2.74 -26.28
CA GLN A 71 -33.77 -3.61 -27.45
C GLN A 71 -32.70 -3.14 -28.44
N ASP A 72 -32.46 -1.83 -28.55
CA ASP A 72 -31.42 -1.30 -29.44
C ASP A 72 -30.01 -1.47 -28.87
N ALA A 73 -29.88 -1.41 -27.53
CA ALA A 73 -28.62 -1.73 -26.86
C ALA A 73 -28.22 -3.19 -27.06
N TYR A 74 -29.18 -4.13 -27.04
CA TYR A 74 -28.91 -5.55 -27.30
C TYR A 74 -28.32 -5.80 -28.69
N LYS A 75 -28.76 -5.06 -29.72
CA LYS A 75 -28.21 -5.17 -31.09
C LYS A 75 -26.72 -4.89 -31.14
N LEU A 76 -26.21 -3.98 -30.32
CA LEU A 76 -24.78 -3.68 -30.23
C LEU A 76 -24.05 -4.75 -29.41
N ILE A 77 -24.62 -5.14 -28.26
CA ILE A 77 -24.00 -6.11 -27.34
C ILE A 77 -23.84 -7.48 -28.00
N GLU A 78 -24.79 -7.94 -28.82
CA GLU A 78 -24.70 -9.19 -29.59
C GLU A 78 -23.53 -9.21 -30.58
N LEU A 79 -22.95 -8.05 -30.92
CA LEU A 79 -21.79 -7.95 -31.81
C LEU A 79 -20.45 -8.08 -31.07
N ALA A 80 -20.44 -8.37 -29.76
CA ALA A 80 -19.20 -8.42 -28.98
C ALA A 80 -18.15 -9.40 -29.54
N GLU A 81 -18.53 -10.63 -29.86
CA GLU A 81 -17.60 -11.61 -30.46
C GLU A 81 -17.14 -11.19 -31.87
N PRO A 82 -18.03 -10.83 -32.82
CA PRO A 82 -17.62 -10.30 -34.11
C PRO A 82 -16.67 -9.09 -34.03
N ILE A 83 -16.95 -8.14 -33.13
CA ILE A 83 -16.13 -6.94 -32.91
C ILE A 83 -14.74 -7.36 -32.41
N PHE A 84 -14.67 -8.28 -31.45
CA PHE A 84 -13.40 -8.81 -30.96
C PHE A 84 -12.60 -9.46 -32.09
N GLU A 85 -13.20 -10.40 -32.83
CA GLU A 85 -12.52 -11.14 -33.90
C GLU A 85 -11.99 -10.21 -35.00
N ALA A 86 -12.84 -9.31 -35.50
CA ALA A 86 -12.45 -8.38 -36.55
C ALA A 86 -11.35 -7.41 -36.07
N GLY A 87 -11.46 -6.90 -34.85
CA GLY A 87 -10.50 -5.98 -34.27
C GLY A 87 -9.17 -6.61 -33.92
N TYR A 88 -9.20 -7.77 -33.25
CA TYR A 88 -8.00 -8.46 -32.78
C TYR A 88 -7.15 -8.97 -33.95
N ASN A 89 -7.77 -9.38 -35.06
CA ASN A 89 -7.06 -9.79 -36.27
C ASN A 89 -6.19 -8.67 -36.89
N GLN A 90 -6.48 -7.40 -36.59
CA GLN A 90 -5.65 -6.27 -37.03
C GLN A 90 -4.47 -5.98 -36.09
N ILE A 91 -4.46 -6.57 -34.88
CA ILE A 91 -3.45 -6.30 -33.86
C ILE A 91 -2.40 -7.41 -33.84
N LYS A 92 -1.14 -7.03 -34.06
CA LYS A 92 0.01 -7.95 -34.06
C LYS A 92 0.71 -8.08 -32.69
N LYS A 93 0.24 -7.35 -31.68
CA LYS A 93 0.82 -7.31 -30.33
C LYS A 93 0.15 -8.35 -29.44
N ARG A 94 0.93 -9.06 -28.63
CA ARG A 94 0.41 -9.98 -27.61
C ARG A 94 -0.09 -9.27 -26.35
N ASN A 95 0.65 -8.25 -25.89
CA ASN A 95 0.29 -7.45 -24.72
C ASN A 95 -0.18 -6.07 -25.20
N LEU A 96 -1.48 -5.80 -25.06
CA LEU A 96 -2.10 -4.57 -25.53
C LEU A 96 -2.06 -3.51 -24.43
N THR A 97 -1.71 -2.27 -24.76
CA THR A 97 -1.98 -1.12 -23.88
C THR A 97 -3.44 -0.68 -23.99
N VAL A 98 -3.91 0.23 -23.13
CA VAL A 98 -5.26 0.79 -23.27
C VAL A 98 -5.51 1.41 -24.65
N TYR A 99 -4.51 2.05 -25.25
CA TYR A 99 -4.61 2.63 -26.59
C TYR A 99 -4.67 1.56 -27.68
N ASP A 100 -3.91 0.47 -27.54
CA ASP A 100 -4.02 -0.68 -28.44
C ASP A 100 -5.42 -1.32 -28.33
N THR A 101 -5.97 -1.39 -27.12
CA THR A 101 -7.33 -1.85 -26.86
C THR A 101 -8.37 -0.91 -27.51
N VAL A 102 -8.22 0.41 -27.42
CA VAL A 102 -9.11 1.35 -28.14
C VAL A 102 -9.08 1.09 -29.65
N ASN A 103 -7.90 0.88 -30.23
CA ASN A 103 -7.77 0.55 -31.65
C ASN A 103 -8.43 -0.79 -32.00
N LEU A 104 -8.35 -1.79 -31.13
CA LEU A 104 -9.07 -3.07 -31.29
C LEU A 104 -10.56 -2.82 -31.52
N PHE A 105 -11.18 -2.04 -30.63
CA PHE A 105 -12.60 -1.71 -30.74
C PHE A 105 -12.89 -0.92 -32.02
N ASN A 106 -12.08 0.08 -32.36
CA ASN A 106 -12.30 0.87 -33.57
C ASN A 106 -12.24 0.02 -34.85
N TYR A 107 -11.24 -0.86 -34.98
CA TYR A 107 -11.18 -1.81 -36.11
C TYR A 107 -12.38 -2.76 -36.14
N GLY A 108 -12.78 -3.27 -34.97
CA GLY A 108 -13.97 -4.11 -34.85
C GLY A 108 -15.25 -3.37 -35.25
N PHE A 109 -15.41 -2.12 -34.83
CA PHE A 109 -16.56 -1.29 -35.17
C PHE A 109 -16.63 -0.98 -36.65
N GLU A 110 -15.51 -0.60 -37.28
CA GLU A 110 -15.44 -0.32 -38.72
C GLU A 110 -15.85 -1.52 -39.56
N ALA A 111 -15.46 -2.73 -39.15
CA ALA A 111 -15.74 -3.96 -39.87
C ALA A 111 -17.17 -4.49 -39.65
N VAL A 112 -17.72 -4.33 -38.44
CA VAL A 112 -18.92 -5.05 -37.99
C VAL A 112 -20.15 -4.15 -37.90
N LEU A 113 -20.00 -2.86 -37.60
CA LEU A 113 -21.14 -1.94 -37.57
C LEU A 113 -21.59 -1.68 -39.01
N GLY A 114 -22.53 -2.50 -39.48
CA GLY A 114 -23.13 -2.39 -40.81
C GLY A 114 -24.09 -1.21 -40.95
N GLU A 115 -24.97 -1.26 -41.94
CA GLU A 115 -25.94 -0.20 -42.25
C GLU A 115 -27.04 -0.03 -41.18
N LYS A 116 -27.18 -1.01 -40.27
CA LYS A 116 -28.13 -0.98 -39.15
C LYS A 116 -27.86 0.15 -38.14
N PHE A 117 -26.65 0.71 -38.16
CA PHE A 117 -26.25 1.84 -37.32
C PHE A 117 -26.02 3.06 -38.21
N SER A 118 -26.62 4.18 -37.85
CA SER A 118 -26.41 5.45 -38.55
C SER A 118 -24.95 5.95 -38.36
N PRO A 119 -24.44 6.82 -39.26
CA PRO A 119 -23.11 7.38 -39.10
C PRO A 119 -22.87 8.09 -37.76
N GLU A 120 -23.91 8.77 -37.25
CA GLU A 120 -23.85 9.47 -35.96
C GLU A 120 -23.81 8.49 -34.78
N GLU A 121 -24.55 7.37 -34.85
CA GLU A 121 -24.48 6.32 -33.82
C GLU A 121 -23.10 5.66 -33.80
N LYS A 122 -22.55 5.28 -34.96
CA LYS A 122 -21.21 4.70 -35.05
C LYS A 122 -20.16 5.61 -34.42
N LYS A 123 -20.22 6.90 -34.74
CA LYS A 123 -19.33 7.91 -34.18
C LYS A 123 -19.46 8.00 -32.65
N LYS A 124 -20.68 8.04 -32.12
CA LYS A 124 -20.93 8.08 -30.67
C LYS A 124 -20.45 6.80 -29.97
N ILE A 125 -20.71 5.62 -30.54
CA ILE A 125 -20.25 4.34 -30.01
C ILE A 125 -18.73 4.34 -29.86
N SER A 126 -17.99 4.72 -30.91
CA SER A 126 -16.53 4.82 -30.85
C SER A 126 -16.07 5.81 -29.79
N GLN A 127 -16.63 7.03 -29.78
CA GLN A 127 -16.24 8.08 -28.83
C GLN A 127 -16.50 7.69 -27.37
N TYR A 128 -17.64 7.09 -27.07
CA TYR A 128 -17.99 6.68 -25.71
C TYR A 128 -17.20 5.44 -25.27
N THR A 129 -16.92 4.51 -26.19
CA THR A 129 -16.06 3.36 -25.92
C THR A 129 -14.64 3.82 -25.61
N GLU A 130 -14.07 4.72 -26.42
CA GLU A 130 -12.76 5.32 -26.16
C GLU A 130 -12.74 6.05 -24.82
N SER A 131 -13.72 6.91 -24.55
CA SER A 131 -13.85 7.62 -23.27
C SER A 131 -13.90 6.67 -22.07
N TYR A 132 -14.67 5.58 -22.17
CA TYR A 132 -14.77 4.57 -21.13
C TYR A 132 -13.43 3.83 -20.92
N LEU A 133 -12.81 3.35 -21.99
CA LEU A 133 -11.54 2.61 -21.93
C LEU A 133 -10.41 3.46 -21.34
N LEU A 134 -10.26 4.71 -21.78
CA LEU A 134 -9.26 5.64 -21.24
C LEU A 134 -9.50 5.95 -19.75
N GLY A 135 -10.76 5.96 -19.32
CA GLY A 135 -11.15 6.15 -17.92
C GLY A 135 -10.98 4.93 -17.01
N LEU A 136 -10.64 3.75 -17.54
CA LEU A 136 -10.52 2.52 -16.74
C LEU A 136 -9.50 2.65 -15.60
N SER A 137 -8.38 3.32 -15.86
CA SER A 137 -7.30 3.46 -14.87
C SER A 137 -7.70 4.25 -13.61
N GLU A 138 -8.68 5.14 -13.74
CA GLU A 138 -9.14 6.01 -12.65
C GLU A 138 -10.40 5.48 -11.96
N SER A 139 -11.11 4.55 -12.60
CA SER A 139 -12.42 4.07 -12.15
C SER A 139 -12.41 2.60 -11.72
N GLU A 140 -11.78 1.73 -12.49
CA GLU A 140 -11.97 0.29 -12.38
C GLU A 140 -10.69 -0.50 -12.12
N LEU A 141 -9.54 0.09 -12.44
CA LEU A 141 -8.22 -0.46 -12.21
C LEU A 141 -7.51 0.27 -11.05
N VAL A 142 -8.27 0.81 -10.10
CA VAL A 142 -7.69 1.52 -8.95
C VAL A 142 -7.09 0.50 -7.96
N GLU A 143 -5.95 0.86 -7.37
CA GLU A 143 -5.27 0.03 -6.39
C GLU A 143 -5.75 0.28 -4.96
N ASN A 144 -6.33 -0.75 -4.35
CA ASN A 144 -6.83 -0.72 -2.97
C ASN A 144 -5.80 -1.30 -2.01
N LYS A 145 -4.55 -0.82 -2.09
CA LYS A 145 -3.49 -1.18 -1.14
C LYS A 145 -3.38 -0.11 -0.07
N HIS A 146 -3.28 -0.55 1.19
CA HIS A 146 -3.00 0.30 2.33
C HIS A 146 -1.61 -0.06 2.87
N ILE A 147 -0.75 0.94 3.01
CA ILE A 147 0.70 0.79 3.18
C ILE A 147 1.16 1.54 4.43
N CYS A 148 1.93 0.85 5.28
CA CYS A 148 2.68 1.50 6.33
C CYS A 148 4.18 1.45 6.02
N SER A 149 4.77 2.62 5.81
CA SER A 149 6.17 2.79 5.44
C SER A 149 7.08 3.00 6.64
N PHE A 150 8.28 2.40 6.56
CA PHE A 150 9.41 2.58 7.47
C PHE A 150 10.69 2.73 6.65
N SER A 151 11.73 3.27 7.25
CA SER A 151 13.08 3.32 6.67
C SER A 151 14.01 2.32 7.37
N LYS A 152 15.01 1.81 6.66
CA LYS A 152 16.13 1.06 7.25
C LYS A 152 17.23 1.96 7.83
N ASN A 153 17.18 3.27 7.58
CA ASN A 153 18.19 4.24 8.01
C ASN A 153 17.56 5.28 8.94
N ALA A 154 18.16 5.50 10.11
CA ALA A 154 17.67 6.44 11.13
C ALA A 154 18.38 7.81 11.12
N ILE A 155 19.51 7.91 10.42
CA ILE A 155 20.44 9.04 10.45
C ILE A 155 20.60 9.71 9.08
N ASN A 156 19.72 9.41 8.13
CA ASN A 156 19.71 10.04 6.82
C ASN A 156 19.22 11.51 6.93
N PRO A 157 20.04 12.51 6.57
CA PRO A 157 19.66 13.92 6.72
C PRO A 157 18.47 14.31 5.84
N THR A 158 18.36 13.77 4.63
CA THR A 158 17.22 14.02 3.73
C THR A 158 15.91 13.49 4.32
N MET A 159 15.94 12.34 4.99
CA MET A 159 14.79 11.80 5.73
C MET A 159 14.39 12.69 6.91
N TRP A 160 15.37 13.21 7.66
CA TRP A 160 15.10 14.18 8.72
C TRP A 160 14.50 15.50 8.20
N GLY A 161 14.96 15.95 7.03
CA GLY A 161 14.40 17.10 6.33
C GLY A 161 12.93 16.90 5.93
N HIS A 162 12.64 15.81 5.22
CA HIS A 162 11.31 15.55 4.66
C HIS A 162 10.28 15.04 5.69
N TYR A 163 10.68 14.06 6.51
CA TYR A 163 9.76 13.32 7.39
C TYR A 163 10.02 13.58 8.88
N GLY A 164 11.24 13.97 9.24
CA GLY A 164 11.61 14.39 10.60
C GLY A 164 11.26 15.84 10.93
N ALA A 165 10.34 16.46 10.17
CA ALA A 165 9.90 17.84 10.33
C ALA A 165 11.05 18.85 10.39
N ALA A 166 11.92 18.82 9.37
CA ALA A 166 13.12 19.65 9.32
C ALA A 166 13.95 19.54 10.62
N GLU A 167 14.24 18.30 11.04
CA GLU A 167 15.04 17.96 12.23
C GLU A 167 14.43 18.34 13.59
N THR A 168 13.20 18.86 13.63
CA THR A 168 12.49 19.19 14.89
C THR A 168 11.67 18.02 15.44
N GLY A 169 11.43 17.00 14.61
CA GLY A 169 10.62 15.82 14.91
C GLY A 169 11.34 14.76 15.73
N PHE A 170 10.87 13.52 15.62
CA PHE A 170 11.48 12.35 16.24
C PHE A 170 11.33 11.13 15.35
N VAL A 171 12.07 10.08 15.65
CA VAL A 171 11.99 8.76 15.01
C VAL A 171 11.57 7.75 16.04
N VAL A 172 10.62 6.86 15.71
CA VAL A 172 10.32 5.67 16.51
C VAL A 172 11.17 4.51 16.00
N ILE A 173 11.83 3.81 16.91
CA ILE A 173 12.67 2.65 16.64
C ILE A 173 11.83 1.40 16.82
N TYR A 174 11.76 0.58 15.76
CA TYR A 174 11.17 -0.74 15.81
C TYR A 174 12.23 -1.81 15.54
N GLU A 175 12.00 -3.02 16.03
CA GLU A 175 12.80 -4.20 15.79
C GLU A 175 11.93 -5.37 15.33
N SER A 176 12.43 -6.09 14.32
CA SER A 176 11.93 -7.39 13.92
C SER A 176 13.10 -8.37 13.80
N SER A 177 13.01 -9.51 14.48
CA SER A 177 14.02 -10.56 14.47
C SER A 177 13.87 -11.54 13.30
N ASP A 178 12.65 -11.73 12.82
CA ASP A 178 12.24 -12.71 11.82
C ASP A 178 11.74 -12.08 10.51
N GLY A 179 11.71 -10.75 10.43
CA GLY A 179 11.14 -10.02 9.30
C GLY A 179 9.64 -9.77 9.41
N PHE A 180 9.01 -10.14 10.51
CA PHE A 180 7.58 -9.91 10.77
C PHE A 180 7.34 -8.90 11.89
N VAL A 181 6.17 -8.26 11.85
CA VAL A 181 5.68 -7.35 12.87
C VAL A 181 4.30 -7.78 13.29
N ASP A 182 4.13 -8.11 14.57
CA ASP A 182 2.82 -8.45 15.09
C ASP A 182 1.97 -7.21 15.28
N VAL A 183 0.75 -7.30 14.78
CA VAL A 183 -0.23 -6.23 14.83
C VAL A 183 -1.55 -6.71 15.42
N GLU A 184 -2.26 -5.79 16.03
CA GLU A 184 -3.59 -5.98 16.60
C GLU A 184 -4.53 -4.87 16.11
N SER A 185 -5.74 -5.26 15.74
CA SER A 185 -6.85 -4.39 15.42
C SER A 185 -7.93 -4.50 16.49
N THR A 186 -8.59 -3.39 16.76
CA THR A 186 -9.77 -3.37 17.63
C THR A 186 -10.98 -4.06 16.99
N LEU A 187 -10.93 -4.32 15.68
CA LEU A 187 -11.98 -4.97 14.90
C LEU A 187 -11.43 -6.23 14.20
N PRO A 188 -12.27 -7.23 13.92
CA PRO A 188 -11.88 -8.38 13.11
C PRO A 188 -11.84 -7.99 11.62
N ASN A 189 -10.83 -7.20 11.23
CA ASN A 189 -10.66 -6.68 9.86
C ASN A 189 -9.33 -7.06 9.21
N LEU A 190 -8.57 -7.98 9.82
CA LEU A 190 -7.35 -8.54 9.25
C LEU A 190 -7.67 -9.86 8.56
N SER A 191 -7.61 -9.90 7.24
CA SER A 191 -7.78 -11.13 6.47
C SER A 191 -6.56 -12.02 6.64
N GLY A 192 -6.77 -13.28 7.03
CA GLY A 192 -5.68 -14.23 7.23
C GLY A 192 -6.13 -15.66 7.00
N TYR A 193 -5.17 -16.58 7.11
CA TYR A 193 -5.42 -18.00 7.16
C TYR A 193 -4.69 -18.60 8.36
N ARG A 194 -5.30 -19.57 9.02
CA ARG A 194 -4.75 -20.21 10.23
C ARG A 194 -4.86 -21.71 10.11
N GLU A 195 -3.77 -22.41 10.37
CA GLU A 195 -3.80 -23.85 10.52
C GLU A 195 -4.56 -24.22 11.80
N LYS A 196 -5.49 -25.17 11.65
CA LYS A 196 -6.24 -25.83 12.72
C LYS A 196 -5.67 -27.24 12.90
N GLU A 197 -6.19 -27.96 13.88
CA GLU A 197 -5.88 -29.38 14.07
C GLU A 197 -6.13 -30.16 12.78
N GLU A 198 -5.30 -31.19 12.55
CA GLU A 198 -5.39 -32.10 11.40
C GLU A 198 -5.10 -31.48 10.01
N GLY A 199 -4.40 -30.33 9.94
CA GLY A 199 -3.97 -29.72 8.68
C GLY A 199 -5.06 -28.93 7.94
N TRP A 200 -6.22 -28.76 8.55
CA TRP A 200 -7.27 -27.87 8.06
C TRP A 200 -6.84 -26.42 8.20
N HIS A 201 -7.16 -25.59 7.20
CA HIS A 201 -6.87 -24.16 7.26
C HIS A 201 -8.18 -23.38 7.34
N GLU A 202 -8.32 -22.55 8.36
CA GLU A 202 -9.41 -21.60 8.50
C GLU A 202 -9.01 -20.30 7.79
N ILE A 203 -9.84 -19.82 6.87
CA ILE A 203 -9.70 -18.51 6.25
C ILE A 203 -10.75 -17.60 6.87
N GLY A 204 -10.35 -16.42 7.34
CA GLY A 204 -11.25 -15.56 8.07
C GLY A 204 -10.73 -14.14 8.26
N ARG A 205 -11.47 -13.39 9.08
CA ARG A 205 -11.05 -12.08 9.56
C ARG A 205 -10.73 -12.16 11.05
N TYR A 206 -9.62 -11.55 11.42
CA TYR A 206 -9.08 -11.65 12.76
C TYR A 206 -8.72 -10.28 13.33
N ASN A 207 -8.58 -10.23 14.65
CA ASN A 207 -8.13 -9.04 15.38
C ASN A 207 -6.60 -8.96 15.48
N ASN A 208 -5.86 -10.01 15.11
CA ASN A 208 -4.41 -9.99 15.17
C ASN A 208 -3.79 -10.76 13.99
N GLU A 209 -2.60 -10.34 13.59
CA GLU A 209 -1.84 -10.95 12.50
C GLU A 209 -0.34 -10.64 12.66
N SER A 210 0.51 -11.44 12.02
CA SER A 210 1.93 -11.14 11.88
C SER A 210 2.24 -10.71 10.44
N LEU A 211 2.56 -9.43 10.25
CA LEU A 211 2.76 -8.86 8.92
C LEU A 211 4.22 -8.90 8.51
N MET A 212 4.49 -9.44 7.32
CA MET A 212 5.83 -9.48 6.74
C MET A 212 6.27 -8.07 6.30
N LEU A 213 7.49 -7.69 6.69
CA LEU A 213 8.18 -6.52 6.16
C LEU A 213 8.64 -6.80 4.72
N LYS A 214 8.22 -5.95 3.80
CA LYS A 214 8.55 -6.08 2.38
C LYS A 214 9.46 -4.94 1.93
N ASP A 215 10.55 -5.30 1.27
CA ASP A 215 11.46 -4.32 0.68
C ASP A 215 10.82 -3.62 -0.52
N VAL A 216 11.08 -2.31 -0.62
CA VAL A 216 10.69 -1.51 -1.78
C VAL A 216 11.70 -1.68 -2.91
N ILE A 217 11.20 -1.90 -4.12
CA ILE A 217 11.95 -2.00 -5.37
C ILE A 217 11.95 -0.64 -6.05
N TYR A 218 13.14 -0.05 -6.20
CA TYR A 218 13.30 1.25 -6.84
C TYR A 218 13.44 1.11 -8.36
N SER A 219 12.53 1.71 -9.13
CA SER A 219 12.47 1.60 -10.58
C SER A 219 11.99 2.89 -11.24
N ARG A 220 12.48 3.18 -12.46
CA ARG A 220 11.98 4.30 -13.28
C ARG A 220 10.67 3.96 -14.01
N GLN A 221 10.30 2.68 -14.01
CA GLN A 221 9.09 2.19 -14.67
C GLN A 221 8.18 1.54 -13.63
N PRO A 222 6.85 1.77 -13.71
CA PRO A 222 5.90 1.07 -12.87
C PRO A 222 5.85 -0.42 -13.20
N CYS A 223 5.35 -1.21 -12.23
CA CYS A 223 5.06 -2.62 -12.43
C CYS A 223 4.07 -2.84 -13.59
N LYS A 224 4.25 -3.92 -14.34
CA LYS A 224 3.29 -4.33 -15.36
C LYS A 224 2.25 -5.25 -14.73
N VAL A 225 0.98 -4.94 -14.93
CA VAL A 225 -0.13 -5.75 -14.40
C VAL A 225 -1.11 -6.04 -15.52
N ASN A 226 -1.63 -7.26 -15.53
CA ASN A 226 -2.68 -7.62 -16.46
C ASN A 226 -4.01 -7.02 -16.00
N ALA A 227 -4.59 -6.12 -16.79
CA ALA A 227 -5.83 -5.43 -16.45
C ALA A 227 -6.99 -6.38 -16.18
N PHE A 228 -7.00 -7.56 -16.82
CA PHE A 228 -8.05 -8.55 -16.64
C PHE A 228 -8.14 -9.09 -15.22
N GLU A 229 -7.04 -9.07 -14.45
CA GLU A 229 -7.05 -9.45 -13.04
C GLU A 229 -8.05 -8.61 -12.22
N ARG A 230 -8.25 -7.34 -12.59
CA ARG A 230 -9.21 -6.42 -11.94
C ARG A 230 -10.58 -6.34 -12.58
N LEU A 231 -10.76 -6.98 -13.73
CA LEU A 231 -11.99 -6.84 -14.53
C LEU A 231 -12.79 -8.12 -14.62
N ILE A 232 -12.16 -9.30 -14.53
CA ILE A 232 -12.82 -10.60 -14.74
C ILE A 232 -14.06 -10.76 -13.85
N HIS A 233 -13.97 -10.42 -12.56
CA HIS A 233 -15.09 -10.53 -11.61
C HIS A 233 -16.29 -9.61 -11.94
N LYS A 234 -16.14 -8.68 -12.88
CA LYS A 234 -17.20 -7.74 -13.31
C LYS A 234 -17.89 -8.20 -14.60
N PHE A 235 -17.39 -9.24 -15.24
CA PHE A 235 -18.01 -9.77 -16.45
C PHE A 235 -19.31 -10.48 -16.13
N ARG A 236 -20.12 -10.70 -17.18
CA ARG A 236 -21.37 -11.46 -17.05
C ARG A 236 -21.06 -12.95 -17.03
N PHE A 237 -21.55 -13.62 -16.00
CA PHE A 237 -21.55 -15.07 -15.84
C PHE A 237 -22.96 -15.52 -15.48
N SER A 238 -23.37 -16.65 -16.03
CA SER A 238 -24.57 -17.35 -15.61
C SER A 238 -24.41 -17.93 -14.20
N GLU A 239 -25.52 -18.21 -13.52
CA GLU A 239 -25.48 -18.89 -12.20
C GLU A 239 -24.74 -20.22 -12.27
N ARG A 240 -24.87 -20.94 -13.38
CA ARG A 240 -24.16 -22.18 -13.61
C ARG A 240 -22.65 -21.95 -13.69
N GLU A 241 -22.19 -20.96 -14.44
CA GLU A 241 -20.76 -20.65 -14.54
C GLU A 241 -20.18 -20.17 -13.20
N ALA A 242 -20.93 -19.36 -12.45
CA ALA A 242 -20.55 -18.95 -11.11
C ALA A 242 -20.47 -20.15 -10.14
N HIS A 243 -21.38 -21.12 -10.25
CA HIS A 243 -21.36 -22.35 -9.46
C HIS A 243 -20.14 -23.24 -9.75
N TYR A 244 -19.57 -23.16 -10.95
CA TYR A 244 -18.40 -23.94 -11.36
C TYR A 244 -17.09 -23.13 -11.37
N ASP A 245 -17.04 -22.02 -10.63
CA ASP A 245 -15.83 -21.20 -10.45
C ASP A 245 -15.17 -20.81 -11.79
N VAL A 246 -15.99 -20.53 -12.82
CA VAL A 246 -15.50 -20.12 -14.14
C VAL A 246 -14.71 -18.80 -14.08
N PRO A 247 -15.13 -17.76 -13.32
CA PRO A 247 -14.33 -16.55 -13.15
C PRO A 247 -12.92 -16.82 -12.60
N GLU A 248 -12.82 -17.66 -11.58
CA GLU A 248 -11.57 -18.07 -10.93
C GLU A 248 -10.70 -18.89 -11.88
N SER A 249 -11.33 -19.76 -12.67
CA SER A 249 -10.66 -20.53 -13.73
C SER A 249 -10.03 -19.61 -14.77
N PHE A 250 -10.73 -18.56 -15.22
CA PHE A 250 -10.15 -17.57 -16.13
C PHE A 250 -9.03 -16.76 -15.49
N LEU A 251 -9.17 -16.40 -14.21
CA LEU A 251 -8.11 -15.73 -13.47
C LEU A 251 -6.82 -16.57 -13.39
N GLY A 252 -6.96 -17.90 -13.29
CA GLY A 252 -5.84 -18.84 -13.36
C GLY A 252 -5.21 -19.02 -14.75
N MET A 253 -5.93 -18.65 -15.82
CA MET A 253 -5.44 -18.75 -17.21
C MET A 253 -4.67 -17.52 -17.69
N ILE A 254 -4.80 -16.38 -17.01
CA ILE A 254 -4.11 -15.15 -17.41
C ILE A 254 -2.73 -15.04 -16.74
N ASP A 255 -1.76 -14.49 -17.47
CA ASP A 255 -0.49 -14.05 -16.88
C ASP A 255 -0.75 -12.82 -16.03
N GLN A 256 -0.69 -12.95 -14.71
CA GLN A 256 -0.89 -11.85 -13.75
C GLN A 256 0.26 -10.83 -13.75
N MET A 257 1.37 -11.14 -14.43
CA MET A 257 2.55 -10.30 -14.53
C MET A 257 3.14 -9.97 -13.15
N GLU A 258 3.31 -8.69 -12.80
CA GLU A 258 3.97 -8.23 -11.58
C GLU A 258 2.97 -7.74 -10.52
N VAL A 259 1.76 -8.29 -10.47
CA VAL A 259 0.69 -7.87 -9.54
C VAL A 259 1.13 -7.88 -8.07
N ASN A 260 1.98 -8.84 -7.70
CA ASN A 260 2.51 -8.96 -6.33
C ASN A 260 3.50 -7.85 -5.95
N LYS A 261 4.04 -7.11 -6.94
CA LYS A 261 4.94 -5.96 -6.72
C LYS A 261 4.19 -4.63 -6.62
N VAL A 262 2.88 -4.60 -6.89
CA VAL A 262 2.07 -3.40 -6.75
C VAL A 262 2.12 -2.90 -5.30
N GLY A 263 2.40 -1.60 -5.13
CA GLY A 263 2.62 -0.99 -3.81
C GLY A 263 3.99 -1.26 -3.21
N LEU A 264 4.87 -1.99 -3.90
CA LEU A 264 6.27 -2.23 -3.52
C LEU A 264 7.26 -1.66 -4.54
N VAL A 265 6.79 -1.10 -5.66
CA VAL A 265 7.65 -0.39 -6.61
C VAL A 265 7.53 1.11 -6.38
N LYS A 266 8.67 1.79 -6.25
CA LYS A 266 8.75 3.24 -6.05
C LYS A 266 9.73 3.87 -7.03
N PHE A 267 9.53 5.14 -7.35
CA PHE A 267 10.41 5.84 -8.28
C PHE A 267 11.85 5.93 -7.76
N THR A 268 12.86 5.80 -8.64
CA THR A 268 14.27 5.66 -8.25
C THR A 268 14.82 6.82 -7.43
N ASP A 269 14.27 8.02 -7.59
CA ASP A 269 14.78 9.21 -6.92
C ASP A 269 14.50 9.17 -5.41
N TRP A 270 13.60 8.30 -4.96
CA TRP A 270 13.31 8.04 -3.55
C TRP A 270 14.19 6.93 -2.94
N LYS A 271 15.21 6.43 -3.64
CA LYS A 271 16.08 5.34 -3.17
C LYS A 271 16.78 5.63 -1.84
N TYR A 272 17.03 6.91 -1.54
CA TYR A 272 17.66 7.33 -0.29
C TYR A 272 16.82 7.00 0.96
N GLU A 273 15.51 6.77 0.82
CA GLU A 273 14.63 6.43 1.94
C GLU A 273 14.87 5.02 2.49
N GLN A 274 15.49 4.12 1.71
CA GLN A 274 15.72 2.72 2.06
C GLN A 274 14.47 2.06 2.68
N GLU A 275 13.36 2.16 1.94
CA GLU A 275 12.03 1.94 2.47
C GLU A 275 11.69 0.44 2.60
N VAL A 276 11.02 0.11 3.70
CA VAL A 276 10.32 -1.17 3.90
C VAL A 276 8.86 -0.92 4.25
N ARG A 277 7.99 -1.84 3.86
CA ARG A 277 6.54 -1.68 3.98
C ARG A 277 5.89 -2.84 4.70
N LEU A 278 4.90 -2.51 5.51
CA LEU A 278 3.82 -3.42 5.85
C LEU A 278 2.64 -3.13 4.92
N LEU A 279 2.01 -4.18 4.41
CA LEU A 279 0.76 -4.08 3.66
C LEU A 279 -0.39 -4.48 4.58
N PHE A 280 -1.44 -3.68 4.63
CA PHE A 280 -2.62 -4.04 5.41
C PHE A 280 -3.25 -5.30 4.79
N PRO A 281 -3.55 -6.34 5.58
CA PRO A 281 -4.06 -7.60 5.09
C PRO A 281 -5.58 -7.48 4.83
N THR A 282 -5.96 -6.75 3.79
CA THR A 282 -7.36 -6.61 3.35
C THR A 282 -7.45 -6.64 1.84
N TYR A 283 -8.59 -7.10 1.34
CA TYR A 283 -8.98 -7.04 -0.07
C TYR A 283 -10.07 -6.00 -0.32
N GLU A 284 -10.51 -5.31 0.73
CA GLU A 284 -11.58 -4.31 0.70
C GLU A 284 -11.01 -2.89 0.85
N GLU A 285 -11.73 -1.92 0.30
CA GLU A 285 -11.48 -0.51 0.61
C GLU A 285 -11.88 -0.24 2.07
N LEU A 286 -10.96 0.34 2.84
CA LEU A 286 -11.19 0.63 4.26
C LEU A 286 -11.16 2.14 4.51
N PRO A 287 -12.16 2.69 5.24
CA PRO A 287 -12.08 4.06 5.73
C PRO A 287 -10.83 4.30 6.58
N SER A 288 -10.34 5.54 6.64
CA SER A 288 -9.10 5.90 7.35
C SER A 288 -9.07 5.43 8.81
N GLU A 289 -10.22 5.50 9.48
CA GLU A 289 -10.43 5.16 10.88
C GLU A 289 -10.20 3.66 11.16
N HIS A 290 -10.33 2.81 10.14
CA HIS A 290 -10.14 1.36 10.23
C HIS A 290 -8.73 0.90 9.84
N ARG A 291 -7.85 1.84 9.45
CA ARG A 291 -6.51 1.57 8.92
C ARG A 291 -5.38 1.83 9.93
N CYS A 292 -5.73 2.00 11.20
CA CYS A 292 -4.77 2.05 12.30
C CYS A 292 -4.66 0.67 12.96
N LEU A 293 -3.43 0.14 13.03
CA LEU A 293 -3.16 -1.10 13.76
C LEU A 293 -2.19 -0.83 14.90
N LYS A 294 -2.43 -1.47 16.03
CA LYS A 294 -1.53 -1.47 17.17
C LYS A 294 -0.39 -2.45 16.92
N ILE A 295 0.85 -2.01 17.04
CA ILE A 295 2.04 -2.85 17.00
C ILE A 295 2.26 -3.45 18.40
N ASN A 296 2.60 -4.74 18.45
CA ASN A 296 2.98 -5.37 19.71
C ASN A 296 4.20 -4.63 20.32
N SER A 297 4.11 -4.28 21.61
CA SER A 297 5.12 -3.51 22.32
C SER A 297 6.53 -4.11 22.29
N ARG A 298 6.66 -5.44 22.09
CA ARG A 298 7.96 -6.12 21.93
C ARG A 298 8.79 -5.57 20.75
N HIS A 299 8.11 -5.06 19.72
CA HIS A 299 8.74 -4.50 18.53
C HIS A 299 9.18 -3.05 18.75
N ILE A 300 8.65 -2.31 19.72
CA ILE A 300 8.96 -0.88 19.92
C ILE A 300 10.15 -0.76 20.87
N LYS A 301 11.27 -0.21 20.41
CA LYS A 301 12.52 -0.16 21.19
C LYS A 301 12.86 1.20 21.74
N GLY A 302 12.24 2.25 21.26
CA GLY A 302 12.53 3.60 21.73
C GLY A 302 12.30 4.67 20.70
N VAL A 303 12.89 5.83 20.96
CA VAL A 303 12.83 7.00 20.08
C VAL A 303 14.20 7.66 19.91
N ILE A 304 14.36 8.36 18.80
CA ILE A 304 15.50 9.23 18.51
C ILE A 304 14.96 10.65 18.30
N PHE A 305 15.45 11.63 19.06
CA PHE A 305 15.12 13.02 18.84
C PHE A 305 15.93 13.62 17.70
N GLY A 306 15.31 14.50 16.91
CA GLY A 306 16.02 15.25 15.90
C GLY A 306 16.95 16.32 16.51
N PRO A 307 18.01 16.74 15.80
CA PRO A 307 18.96 17.73 16.31
C PRO A 307 18.32 19.02 16.86
N LYS A 308 17.17 19.42 16.29
CA LYS A 308 16.47 20.67 16.62
C LYS A 308 15.19 20.45 17.44
N THR A 309 14.96 19.26 17.97
CA THR A 309 13.77 19.02 18.81
C THR A 309 13.84 19.85 20.09
N SER A 310 12.83 20.70 20.32
CA SER A 310 12.74 21.53 21.53
C SER A 310 12.47 20.70 22.79
N ASP A 311 12.88 21.19 23.96
CA ASP A 311 12.69 20.48 25.23
C ASP A 311 11.22 20.21 25.55
N SER A 312 10.34 21.17 25.27
CA SER A 312 8.89 20.97 25.38
C SER A 312 8.39 19.83 24.47
N SER A 313 8.95 19.70 23.27
CA SER A 313 8.61 18.61 22.37
C SER A 313 9.16 17.27 22.86
N LYS A 314 10.40 17.25 23.35
CA LYS A 314 11.01 16.07 23.97
C LYS A 314 10.17 15.59 25.15
N GLU A 315 9.75 16.49 26.03
CA GLU A 315 8.86 16.19 27.15
C GLU A 315 7.57 15.52 26.67
N ARG A 316 6.88 16.11 25.68
CA ARG A 316 5.62 15.55 25.15
C ARG A 316 5.80 14.14 24.57
N VAL A 317 6.89 13.89 23.85
CA VAL A 317 7.22 12.57 23.32
C VAL A 317 7.54 11.57 24.45
N LEU A 318 8.32 11.99 25.45
CA LEU A 318 8.63 11.16 26.62
C LEU A 318 7.37 10.80 27.41
N MET A 319 6.41 11.73 27.55
CA MET A 319 5.11 11.45 28.17
C MET A 319 4.30 10.43 27.36
N ALA A 320 4.32 10.51 26.04
CA ALA A 320 3.69 9.50 25.18
C ALA A 320 4.34 8.12 25.34
N CYS A 321 5.68 8.05 25.38
CA CYS A 321 6.40 6.80 25.67
C CYS A 321 6.08 6.25 27.06
N ALA A 322 5.97 7.09 28.09
CA ALA A 322 5.62 6.66 29.44
C ALA A 322 4.20 6.07 29.50
N HIS A 323 3.25 6.64 28.76
CA HIS A 323 1.92 6.06 28.61
C HIS A 323 1.96 4.71 27.88
N LEU A 324 2.71 4.60 26.79
CA LEU A 324 2.90 3.33 26.08
C LEU A 324 3.46 2.25 27.02
N LEU A 325 4.48 2.60 27.81
CA LEU A 325 5.09 1.70 28.79
C LEU A 325 4.10 1.24 29.86
N ALA A 326 3.20 2.12 30.30
CA ALA A 326 2.19 1.79 31.30
C ALA A 326 1.10 0.83 30.77
N LEU A 327 0.84 0.84 29.45
CA LEU A 327 -0.14 -0.01 28.79
C LEU A 327 0.46 -1.32 28.25
N ALA A 328 1.77 -1.37 28.05
CA ALA A 328 2.46 -2.53 27.50
C ALA A 328 2.51 -3.68 28.52
N LYS A 329 1.98 -4.85 28.13
CA LYS A 329 1.99 -6.06 28.97
C LYS A 329 3.42 -6.52 29.28
N ASP A 330 4.31 -6.44 28.28
CA ASP A 330 5.68 -6.95 28.36
C ASP A 330 6.68 -5.95 28.99
N LYS A 331 6.21 -4.77 29.40
CA LYS A 331 7.01 -3.70 30.04
C LYS A 331 8.37 -3.47 29.34
N PRO A 332 8.39 -3.12 28.04
CA PRO A 332 9.63 -2.99 27.28
C PRO A 332 10.52 -1.88 27.83
N SER A 333 11.84 -2.05 27.71
CA SER A 333 12.78 -0.94 27.94
C SER A 333 12.84 -0.04 26.71
N LEU A 334 12.26 1.16 26.81
CA LEU A 334 12.26 2.13 25.71
C LEU A 334 13.51 3.02 25.80
N ALA A 335 14.41 2.84 24.85
CA ALA A 335 15.62 3.64 24.70
C ALA A 335 15.31 5.06 24.20
N VAL A 336 16.14 6.01 24.60
CA VAL A 336 16.06 7.40 24.14
C VAL A 336 17.42 7.80 23.62
N PHE A 337 17.45 8.25 22.36
CA PHE A 337 18.64 8.77 21.69
C PHE A 337 18.39 10.20 21.20
N GLN A 338 19.48 10.90 20.91
CA GLN A 338 19.50 12.20 20.26
C GLN A 338 20.32 12.07 18.99
N ALA A 339 19.75 12.44 17.85
CA ALA A 339 20.51 12.63 16.62
C ALA A 339 21.33 13.93 16.74
N LEU A 340 22.58 13.86 16.34
CA LEU A 340 23.56 14.94 16.36
C LEU A 340 24.11 15.16 14.95
N ASP A 341 24.25 16.41 14.55
CA ASP A 341 24.92 16.74 13.30
C ASP A 341 26.42 16.50 13.42
N SER A 342 27.01 15.88 12.39
CA SER A 342 28.47 15.84 12.25
C SER A 342 28.94 17.18 11.67
N HIS A 343 29.89 17.84 12.33
CA HIS A 343 30.49 19.07 11.80
C HIS A 343 31.44 18.81 10.63
N ASP A 344 31.98 17.59 10.51
CA ASP A 344 33.00 17.21 9.52
C ASP A 344 32.42 16.47 8.30
N SER A 345 31.13 16.11 8.33
CA SER A 345 30.47 15.40 7.25
C SER A 345 28.97 15.71 7.23
N TYR A 346 28.33 15.63 6.05
CA TYR A 346 26.86 15.71 5.94
C TYR A 346 26.19 14.41 6.42
N SER A 347 26.48 14.00 7.65
CA SER A 347 25.93 12.81 8.30
C SER A 347 25.43 13.15 9.70
N CYS A 348 24.45 12.37 10.18
CA CYS A 348 24.00 12.44 11.57
C CYS A 348 24.58 11.26 12.34
N GLN A 349 24.87 11.46 13.62
CA GLN A 349 25.20 10.39 14.57
C GLN A 349 24.10 10.30 15.62
N VAL A 350 24.06 9.21 16.38
CA VAL A 350 23.14 9.07 17.52
C VAL A 350 23.91 8.97 18.82
N ALA A 351 23.50 9.77 19.81
CA ALA A 351 24.02 9.73 21.17
C ALA A 351 22.96 9.18 22.13
N PRO A 352 23.32 8.28 23.06
CA PRO A 352 22.38 7.79 24.07
C PRO A 352 22.02 8.90 25.05
N VAL A 353 20.73 9.06 25.32
CA VAL A 353 20.20 10.05 26.27
C VAL A 353 19.77 9.35 27.56
N GLY A 354 19.15 8.18 27.46
CA GLY A 354 18.66 7.45 28.62
C GLY A 354 17.62 6.39 28.28
N ILE A 355 16.86 5.97 29.29
CA ILE A 355 15.74 5.03 29.15
C ILE A 355 14.48 5.68 29.73
N VAL A 356 13.35 5.56 29.04
CA VAL A 356 12.06 6.07 29.50
C VAL A 356 11.73 5.45 30.87
N ALA A 357 11.43 6.32 31.84
CA ALA A 357 11.03 5.93 33.17
C ALA A 357 9.49 5.98 33.32
N LYS A 358 8.98 5.45 34.44
CA LYS A 358 7.58 5.66 34.79
C LYS A 358 7.33 7.14 35.08
N PHE A 359 6.16 7.62 34.68
CA PHE A 359 5.70 8.94 35.08
C PHE A 359 5.33 8.93 36.57
N PHE A 360 5.87 9.88 37.33
CA PHE A 360 5.56 10.05 38.75
C PHE A 360 4.89 11.41 39.03
N SER A 361 5.37 12.48 38.41
CA SER A 361 4.88 13.84 38.63
C SER A 361 5.27 14.73 37.45
N SER A 362 4.48 15.79 37.19
CA SER A 362 4.77 16.81 36.17
C SER A 362 6.04 17.62 36.45
N LYS A 363 6.62 17.51 37.65
CA LYS A 363 7.90 18.16 38.00
C LYS A 363 9.12 17.44 37.46
N TYR A 364 8.97 16.21 36.97
CA TYR A 364 10.07 15.37 36.52
C TYR A 364 9.77 14.76 35.15
N LEU A 365 10.76 14.78 34.27
CA LEU A 365 10.68 14.05 33.00
C LEU A 365 10.66 12.54 33.28
N PRO A 366 9.83 11.75 32.56
CA PRO A 366 9.81 10.30 32.69
C PRO A 366 11.01 9.69 31.94
N LEU A 367 12.22 10.00 32.41
CA LEU A 367 13.49 9.62 31.82
C LEU A 367 14.49 9.33 32.93
N THR A 368 15.14 8.17 32.84
CA THR A 368 16.38 7.91 33.58
C THR A 368 17.54 8.28 32.65
N GLU A 369 18.22 9.38 32.98
CA GLU A 369 19.38 9.88 32.23
C GLU A 369 20.50 8.84 32.15
N TYR A 370 21.24 8.84 31.04
CA TYR A 370 22.31 7.90 30.76
C TYR A 370 23.29 7.74 31.93
N GLU A 371 23.72 8.84 32.54
CA GLU A 371 24.67 8.80 33.67
C GLU A 371 24.18 8.01 34.87
N ARG A 372 22.86 7.98 35.09
CA ARG A 372 22.19 7.30 36.21
C ARG A 372 21.80 5.86 35.90
N LEU A 373 22.02 5.39 34.68
CA LEU A 373 21.73 4.01 34.29
C LEU A 373 22.72 3.03 34.91
N ASN A 374 22.24 1.83 35.21
CA ASN A 374 23.10 0.74 35.63
C ASN A 374 23.96 0.19 34.46
N PRO A 375 25.01 -0.60 34.73
CA PRO A 375 25.89 -1.14 33.68
C PRO A 375 25.15 -1.88 32.56
N ASP A 376 24.19 -2.74 32.89
CA ASP A 376 23.43 -3.54 31.90
C ASP A 376 22.60 -2.65 30.97
N GLN A 377 21.99 -1.59 31.52
CA GLN A 377 21.24 -0.60 30.75
C GLN A 377 22.14 0.23 29.83
N LYS A 378 23.34 0.62 30.31
CA LYS A 378 24.34 1.30 29.48
C LYS A 378 24.83 0.39 28.35
N GLU A 379 25.05 -0.90 28.63
CA GLU A 379 25.43 -1.89 27.63
C GLU A 379 24.32 -2.08 26.59
N TYR A 380 23.05 -2.20 27.01
CA TYR A 380 21.90 -2.29 26.12
C TYR A 380 21.82 -1.08 25.17
N LEU A 381 21.90 0.15 25.70
CA LEU A 381 21.89 1.36 24.87
C LEU A 381 23.10 1.42 23.95
N GLY A 382 24.29 1.01 24.40
CA GLY A 382 25.48 0.96 23.58
C GLY A 382 25.34 0.00 22.40
N LYS A 383 24.83 -1.21 22.64
CA LYS A 383 24.57 -2.22 21.59
C LYS A 383 23.50 -1.75 20.59
N LEU A 384 22.42 -1.16 21.09
CA LEU A 384 21.35 -0.64 20.24
C LEU A 384 21.84 0.55 19.41
N GLY A 385 22.53 1.51 20.02
CA GLY A 385 23.12 2.67 19.33
C GLY A 385 24.10 2.25 18.23
N LYS A 386 24.97 1.28 18.53
CA LYS A 386 25.90 0.71 17.54
C LYS A 386 25.14 0.06 16.37
N SER A 387 24.13 -0.75 16.67
CA SER A 387 23.30 -1.36 15.62
C SER A 387 22.58 -0.34 14.73
N ILE A 388 22.11 0.78 15.31
CA ILE A 388 21.48 1.86 14.54
C ILE A 388 22.46 2.46 13.53
N VAL A 389 23.71 2.70 13.94
CA VAL A 389 24.76 3.27 13.09
C VAL A 389 25.25 2.26 12.04
N GLU A 390 25.43 1.00 12.42
CA GLU A 390 25.92 -0.03 11.49
C GLU A 390 24.91 -0.38 10.39
N GLN A 391 23.60 -0.26 10.67
CA GLN A 391 22.55 -0.58 9.71
C GLN A 391 22.19 0.59 8.78
N SER A 392 22.38 1.83 9.24
CA SER A 392 22.00 3.04 8.52
C SER A 392 23.05 3.41 7.47
#